data_AF-A0A2V9R3E0-F1
#
_entry.id   AF-A0A2V9R3E0-F1
#
_cell.length_a   1.000
_cell.length_b   1.000
_cell.length_c   1.000
_cell.angle_alpha   90.00
_cell.angle_beta   90.00
_cell.angle_gamma   90.00
#
_symmetry.space_group_name_H-M   'P 1'
#
loop_
_entity.id
_entity.type
_entity.pdbx_description
1 polymer ?
#
loop_
_entity_poly.entity_id
_entity_poly.type
_entity_poly.pdbx_seq_one_letter_code
_entity_poly.pdbx_strand_id
1 'polypeptide(L)'
;MATSVKPLVWLKGEIKTPPFSRAARLEAGFMLSRLQLGEKLSLPHSRPMPSIGRRCHELRIQDENATWRIVYRADLDCIVIA
;
A
#
# COMPACT_ATOMS: atom_id res chain seq x y z
N MET A 1 25.13 -5.16 -0.08
CA MET A 1 24.33 -6.31 -0.54
C MET A 1 23.04 -5.75 -1.10
N ALA A 2 22.65 -6.09 -2.32
CA ALA A 2 21.43 -5.57 -2.92
C ALA A 2 20.24 -5.98 -2.04
N THR A 3 19.68 -5.02 -1.29
CA THR A 3 18.41 -5.19 -0.61
C THR A 3 17.37 -5.37 -1.71
N SER A 4 17.02 -6.62 -1.99
CA SER A 4 16.03 -6.96 -3.00
C SER A 4 14.74 -6.20 -2.68
N VAL A 5 14.41 -5.22 -3.55
CA VAL A 5 13.19 -4.43 -3.44
C VAL A 5 12.03 -5.39 -3.64
N LYS A 6 11.13 -5.48 -2.65
CA LYS A 6 10.00 -6.41 -2.71
C LYS A 6 9.10 -6.02 -3.89
N PRO A 7 8.80 -6.92 -4.84
CA PRO A 7 7.82 -6.62 -5.89
C PRO A 7 6.44 -6.31 -5.31
N LEU A 8 5.72 -5.41 -5.98
CA LEU A 8 4.28 -5.21 -5.80
C LEU A 8 3.54 -6.24 -6.66
N VAL A 9 2.67 -7.04 -6.04
CA VAL A 9 1.90 -8.09 -6.72
C VAL A 9 0.41 -7.80 -6.56
N TRP A 10 -0.32 -7.68 -7.66
CA TRP A 10 -1.75 -7.39 -7.65
C TRP A 10 -2.56 -8.70 -7.60
N LEU A 11 -3.43 -8.86 -6.60
CA LEU A 11 -4.29 -10.03 -6.45
C LEU A 11 -5.32 -10.14 -7.59
N LYS A 12 -5.92 -9.01 -7.98
CA LYS A 12 -6.83 -8.89 -9.12
C LYS A 12 -6.80 -7.48 -9.70
N GLY A 13 -6.69 -7.39 -11.02
CA GLY A 13 -6.86 -6.13 -11.76
C GLY A 13 -5.76 -5.09 -11.50
N GLU A 14 -5.96 -3.91 -12.06
CA GLU A 14 -5.18 -2.69 -11.82
C GLU A 14 -6.03 -1.74 -10.95
N ILE A 15 -5.44 -0.79 -10.22
CA ILE A 15 -6.23 0.30 -9.59
C ILE A 15 -6.86 1.11 -10.72
N LYS A 16 -8.17 0.91 -10.93
CA LYS A 16 -8.86 1.52 -12.06
C LYS A 16 -9.57 2.83 -11.74
N THR A 17 -10.20 3.04 -10.56
CA THR A 17 -11.00 4.27 -10.33
C THR A 17 -11.56 4.45 -8.90
N PRO A 18 -12.00 5.66 -8.50
CA PRO A 18 -11.73 6.98 -9.14
C PRO A 18 -10.24 7.31 -9.41
N PRO A 19 -9.92 8.25 -10.30
CA PRO A 19 -8.53 8.64 -10.51
C PRO A 19 -8.05 9.38 -9.27
N PHE A 20 -6.99 8.88 -8.63
CA PHE A 20 -6.23 9.68 -7.68
C PHE A 20 -5.93 11.05 -8.28
N SER A 21 -6.08 12.11 -7.48
CA SER A 21 -5.43 13.38 -7.81
C SER A 21 -3.93 13.15 -8.03
N ARG A 22 -3.28 14.10 -8.70
CA ARG A 22 -1.83 13.98 -8.91
C ARG A 22 -1.07 13.85 -7.59
N ALA A 23 -1.49 14.58 -6.56
CA ALA A 23 -0.87 14.52 -5.23
C ALA A 23 -1.08 13.15 -4.57
N ALA A 24 -2.32 12.64 -4.56
CA ALA A 24 -2.63 11.32 -4.00
C ALA A 24 -1.89 10.19 -4.72
N ARG A 25 -1.67 10.30 -6.04
CA ARG A 25 -0.90 9.32 -6.82
C ARG A 25 0.57 9.28 -6.44
N LEU A 26 1.17 10.45 -6.19
CA LEU A 26 2.54 10.55 -5.72
C LEU A 26 2.68 10.02 -4.28
N GLU A 27 1.74 10.38 -3.40
CA GLU A 27 1.71 9.89 -2.02
C GLU A 27 1.59 8.36 -1.98
N ALA A 28 0.66 7.79 -2.74
CA ALA A 28 0.48 6.35 -2.86
C ALA A 28 1.77 5.67 -3.37
N GLY A 29 2.37 6.18 -4.45
CA GLY A 29 3.61 5.63 -5.00
C GLY A 29 4.78 5.70 -4.01
N PHE A 30 4.90 6.82 -3.28
CA PHE A 30 5.93 7.00 -2.25
C PHE A 30 5.74 5.99 -1.10
N MET A 31 4.52 5.84 -0.58
CA MET A 31 4.23 4.90 0.49
C MET A 31 4.44 3.44 0.06
N LEU A 32 4.02 3.08 -1.15
CA LEU A 32 4.26 1.75 -1.71
C LEU A 32 5.76 1.48 -1.85
N SER A 33 6.55 2.44 -2.34
CA SER A 33 8.01 2.32 -2.44
C SER A 33 8.65 2.03 -1.08
N ARG A 34 8.24 2.73 -0.02
CA ARG A 34 8.70 2.45 1.36
C ARG A 34 8.38 1.02 1.81
N LEU A 35 7.18 0.52 1.50
CA LEU A 35 6.83 -0.88 1.77
C LEU A 35 7.71 -1.86 0.99
N GLN A 36 8.04 -1.54 -0.26
CA GLN A 36 8.93 -2.36 -1.07
C GLN A 36 10.36 -2.43 -0.50
N LEU A 37 10.81 -1.36 0.16
CA LEU A 37 12.07 -1.32 0.91
C LEU A 37 12.01 -2.04 2.26
N GLY A 38 10.84 -2.62 2.60
CA GLY A 38 10.65 -3.37 3.84
C GLY A 38 10.32 -2.50 5.05
N GLU A 39 10.04 -1.21 4.85
CA GLU A 39 9.60 -0.34 5.95
C GLU A 39 8.24 -0.77 6.50
N LYS A 40 8.08 -0.65 7.83
CA LYS A 40 6.82 -0.90 8.52
C LYS A 40 6.08 0.42 8.69
N LEU A 41 5.06 0.65 7.88
CA LEU A 41 4.17 1.80 8.05
C LEU A 41 3.21 1.56 9.23
N SER A 42 2.90 2.62 9.96
CA SER A 42 1.98 2.64 11.10
C SER A 42 0.98 3.79 10.96
N LEU A 43 0.13 3.98 11.97
CA LEU A 43 -0.82 5.09 11.99
C LEU A 43 -0.08 6.45 11.91
N PRO A 44 -0.63 7.44 11.19
CA PRO A 44 -1.96 7.44 10.58
C PRO A 44 -2.04 6.77 9.20
N HIS A 45 -0.90 6.43 8.58
CA HIS A 45 -0.82 6.00 7.18
C HIS A 45 -1.20 4.53 6.96
N SER A 46 -0.84 3.65 7.88
CA SER A 46 -1.16 2.22 7.78
C SER A 46 -1.78 1.69 9.06
N ARG A 47 -2.98 1.10 8.93
CA ARG A 47 -3.66 0.45 10.05
C ARG A 47 -3.67 -1.08 9.86
N PRO A 48 -3.30 -1.87 10.87
CA PRO A 48 -3.40 -3.33 10.78
C PRO A 48 -4.87 -3.79 10.69
N MET A 49 -5.11 -4.83 9.88
CA MET A 49 -6.43 -5.42 9.64
C MET A 49 -6.46 -6.90 10.06
N PRO A 50 -6.44 -7.21 11.38
CA PRO A 50 -6.33 -8.58 11.87
C PRO A 50 -7.53 -9.46 11.49
N SER A 51 -8.70 -8.88 11.23
CA SER A 51 -9.90 -9.59 10.78
C SER A 51 -9.80 -10.10 9.33
N ILE A 52 -8.94 -9.49 8.49
CA ILE A 52 -8.65 -9.97 7.13
C ILE A 52 -7.57 -11.04 7.17
N GLY A 53 -6.52 -10.82 7.97
CA GLY A 53 -5.45 -11.80 8.15
C GLY A 53 -4.17 -11.22 8.73
N ARG A 54 -3.19 -12.09 8.97
CA ARG A 54 -1.87 -11.70 9.47
C ARG A 54 -1.15 -10.87 8.42
N ARG A 55 -0.51 -9.77 8.87
CA ARG A 55 0.29 -8.86 8.03
C ARG A 55 -0.55 -8.13 6.95
N CYS A 56 -1.88 -8.15 7.08
CA CYS A 56 -2.80 -7.36 6.26
C CYS A 56 -3.01 -5.99 6.89
N HIS A 57 -2.98 -4.95 6.07
CA HIS A 57 -3.06 -3.55 6.48
C HIS A 57 -3.89 -2.75 5.47
N GLU A 58 -4.53 -1.67 5.94
CA GLU A 58 -5.06 -0.62 5.07
C GLU A 58 -4.05 0.53 5.01
N LEU A 59 -3.61 0.87 3.80
CA LEU A 59 -2.88 2.09 3.52
C LEU A 59 -3.88 3.21 3.24
N ARG A 60 -3.77 4.31 3.98
CA ARG A 60 -4.68 5.46 3.93
C ARG A 60 -4.01 6.60 3.20
N ILE A 61 -4.62 7.03 2.11
CA ILE A 61 -4.17 8.17 1.31
C ILE A 61 -5.26 9.23 1.40
N GLN A 62 -4.88 10.43 1.85
CA GLN A 62 -5.81 11.56 1.91
C GLN A 62 -5.77 12.29 0.57
N ASP A 63 -6.92 12.40 -0.06
CA ASP A 63 -7.08 13.12 -1.32
C ASP A 63 -8.09 14.26 -1.12
N GLU A 64 -8.18 15.16 -2.09
CA GLU A 64 -8.89 16.44 -1.97
C GLU A 64 -10.33 16.26 -1.46
N ASN A 65 -11.08 15.34 -2.08
CA ASN A 65 -12.50 15.13 -1.79
C ASN A 65 -12.81 13.72 -1.26
N ALA A 66 -11.77 12.91 -0.97
CA ALA A 66 -11.94 11.52 -0.58
C ALA A 66 -10.76 10.99 0.25
N THR A 67 -11.03 9.99 1.09
CA THR A 67 -9.96 9.17 1.69
C THR A 67 -9.92 7.82 1.01
N TRP A 68 -8.78 7.51 0.41
CA TRP A 68 -8.52 6.25 -0.25
C TRP A 68 -7.96 5.22 0.71
N ARG A 69 -8.36 3.97 0.52
CA ARG A 69 -7.86 2.82 1.29
C ARG A 69 -7.39 1.74 0.33
N ILE A 70 -6.08 1.49 0.32
CA ILE A 70 -5.48 0.37 -0.41
C ILE A 70 -5.24 -0.74 0.61
N VAL A 71 -5.80 -1.92 0.37
CA VAL A 71 -5.52 -3.08 1.22
C VAL A 71 -4.27 -3.77 0.70
N TYR A 72 -3.31 -4.03 1.59
CA TYR A 72 -2.10 -4.75 1.23
C TYR A 72 -1.74 -5.80 2.29
N ARG A 73 -0.96 -6.79 1.86
CA ARG A 73 -0.28 -7.75 2.74
C ARG A 73 1.23 -7.64 2.54
N ALA A 74 1.97 -7.47 3.63
CA ALA A 74 3.43 -7.41 3.60
C ALA A 74 4.04 -8.78 3.91
N ASP A 75 4.48 -9.50 2.87
CA ASP A 75 5.20 -10.75 3.00
C ASP A 75 6.72 -10.51 3.03
N LEU A 76 7.51 -11.59 3.19
CA LEU A 76 8.97 -11.48 3.28
C LEU A 76 9.59 -11.08 1.94
N ASP A 77 9.01 -11.56 0.85
CA ASP A 77 9.50 -11.47 -0.52
C ASP A 77 8.68 -10.51 -1.39
N CYS A 78 7.44 -10.18 -1.04
CA CYS A 78 6.58 -9.31 -1.84
C CYS A 78 5.62 -8.45 -0.99
N ILE A 79 5.04 -7.44 -1.62
CA ILE A 79 3.87 -6.71 -1.12
C ILE A 79 2.69 -7.05 -2.04
N VAL A 80 1.70 -7.73 -1.49
CA VAL A 80 0.49 -8.10 -2.24
C VAL A 80 -0.55 -7.00 -2.06
N ILE A 81 -1.11 -6.49 -3.16
CA ILE A 81 -2.15 -5.46 -3.18
C ILE A 81 -3.47 -6.09 -3.63
N ALA A 82 -4.55 -5.81 -2.90
CA ALA A 82 -5.90 -6.33 -3.13
C ALA A 82 -6.85 -5.26 -3.68
#